data_AF-A2DPP6-F1
#
_entry.id   AF-A2DPP6-F1
#
_cell.length_a   1.000
_cell.length_b   1.000
_cell.length_c   1.000
_cell.angle_alpha   90.00
_cell.angle_beta   90.00
_cell.angle_gamma   90.00
#
_symmetry.space_group_name_H-M   'P 1'
#
loop_
_entity.id
_entity.type
_entity.pdbx_description
1 polymer ?
#
loop_
_entity_poly.entity_id
_entity_poly.type
_entity_poly.pdbx_seq_one_letter_code
_entity_poly.pdbx_strand_id
1 'polypeptide(L)'
;MRDILNIIPYNNRYAKSYLELTKQISDDYHITEVSNIPIVSNYLFYKEYGIKLNTSDDFERNEFKHLDIFSEATIFRSIMNDDKERFITSIEREGFYKNKILYSCLYPYSDEGYSLLELCFKLLRTKFKSEITKTCLELSFLGGNQEIMSECLKYEKPNDTCMKYAIASHNIDFISYLINEHQIEIKLSYCEEHNNLDAFLVYFDQHDALYGGLYYSTVFDIPSLCEYFFSLGAVYYSRTLLKAISNNSIEVVKFLLSHGANINDKYNEETAFHKAIFCNNKDMVELLLLYGKNINEKVEDGKTHLFEAVEKNRREIVELLISHGANINEKDDYGRTPFHFSVKYFEKDTVELLISHGASINEKDATGKTALHYAVINNNKATVELLISHGASINEKDATGKTALHYAVINNNKATVEFLISHGANLNEKDEYENTALNYAIDNNYEKIANLLLSHGAYIVEKDKNVKISLNEEKDKDENIPLNEEKIEHISCGSKCLI
;
A
#
# COMPACT_ATOMS: atom_id res chain seq x y z
N MET A 1 12.25 12.22 8.95
CA MET A 1 12.32 11.90 7.51
C MET A 1 11.07 12.34 6.75
N ARG A 2 9.87 11.88 7.16
CA ARG A 2 8.59 12.25 6.51
C ARG A 2 8.46 13.75 6.24
N ASP A 3 8.67 14.58 7.26
CA ASP A 3 8.46 16.02 7.14
C ASP A 3 9.46 16.69 6.19
N ILE A 4 10.72 16.21 6.16
CA ILE A 4 11.74 16.66 5.20
C ILE A 4 11.32 16.33 3.76
N LEU A 5 10.83 15.11 3.53
CA LEU A 5 10.39 14.66 2.21
C LEU A 5 9.11 15.36 1.75
N ASN A 6 8.21 15.73 2.68
CA ASN A 6 6.99 16.48 2.39
C ASN A 6 7.26 17.90 1.88
N ILE A 7 8.42 18.49 2.19
CA ILE A 7 8.79 19.85 1.78
C ILE A 7 9.24 19.91 0.31
N ILE A 8 9.77 18.81 -0.25
CA ILE A 8 10.38 18.78 -1.60
C ILE A 8 9.45 19.35 -2.70
N PRO A 9 8.16 19.00 -2.80
CA PRO A 9 7.28 19.54 -3.85
C PRO A 9 7.04 21.06 -3.75
N TYR A 10 7.27 21.65 -2.58
CA TYR A 10 7.00 23.06 -2.30
C TYR A 10 8.28 23.89 -2.27
N ASN A 11 9.44 23.26 -2.04
CA ASN A 11 10.74 23.92 -1.98
C ASN A 11 11.83 23.06 -2.67
N ASN A 12 11.59 22.73 -3.94
CA ASN A 12 12.43 21.82 -4.71
C ASN A 12 13.86 22.33 -4.98
N ARG A 13 14.13 23.62 -4.76
CA ARG A 13 15.49 24.21 -4.84
C ARG A 13 16.49 23.48 -3.94
N TYR A 14 16.05 23.02 -2.78
CA TYR A 14 16.89 22.32 -1.81
C TYR A 14 16.65 20.80 -1.81
N ALA A 15 15.98 20.27 -2.84
CA ALA A 15 15.63 18.85 -2.91
C ALA A 15 16.85 17.94 -2.66
N LYS A 16 18.01 18.26 -3.25
CA LYS A 16 19.23 17.47 -3.02
C LYS A 16 19.64 17.44 -1.55
N SER A 17 19.66 18.60 -0.89
CA SER A 17 20.00 18.71 0.53
C SER A 17 18.97 18.00 1.42
N TYR A 18 17.69 18.05 1.07
CA TYR A 18 16.64 17.30 1.78
C TYR A 18 16.81 15.78 1.63
N LEU A 19 17.18 15.30 0.43
CA LEU A 19 17.46 13.89 0.18
C LEU A 19 18.71 13.42 0.93
N GLU A 20 19.79 14.22 0.92
CA GLU A 20 21.03 13.95 1.66
C GLU A 20 20.78 13.87 3.17
N LEU A 21 20.05 14.83 3.73
CA LEU A 21 19.67 14.83 5.15
C LEU A 21 18.78 13.62 5.49
N THR A 22 17.82 13.30 4.62
CA THR A 22 16.96 12.13 4.76
C THR A 22 17.78 10.83 4.75
N LYS A 23 18.82 10.75 3.91
CA LYS A 23 19.71 9.59 3.83
C LYS A 23 20.54 9.43 5.10
N GLN A 24 21.10 10.52 5.62
CA GLN A 24 21.83 10.50 6.90
C GLN A 24 20.95 9.96 8.03
N ILE A 25 19.71 10.46 8.16
CA ILE A 25 18.78 9.96 9.18
C ILE A 25 18.41 8.49 8.94
N SER A 26 18.19 8.08 7.69
CA SER A 26 17.92 6.67 7.34
C SER A 26 19.07 5.76 7.76
N ASP A 27 20.31 6.19 7.54
CA ASP A 27 21.51 5.41 7.87
C ASP A 27 21.75 5.33 9.38
N ASP A 28 21.68 6.48 10.07
CA ASP A 28 21.97 6.58 11.50
C ASP A 28 20.96 5.82 12.36
N TYR A 29 19.70 5.76 11.92
CA TYR A 29 18.60 5.15 12.66
C TYR A 29 18.06 3.86 12.01
N HIS A 30 18.70 3.39 10.93
CA HIS A 30 18.30 2.21 10.18
C HIS A 30 16.83 2.22 9.72
N ILE A 31 16.29 3.39 9.39
CA ILE A 31 14.91 3.55 8.94
C ILE A 31 14.81 3.12 7.48
N THR A 32 14.07 2.04 7.22
CA THR A 32 13.90 1.47 5.87
C THR A 32 12.56 1.79 5.22
N GLU A 33 11.55 2.18 6.01
CA GLU A 33 10.21 2.50 5.50
C GLU A 33 9.68 3.82 6.09
N VAL A 34 9.07 4.65 5.24
CA VAL A 34 8.43 5.91 5.62
C VAL A 34 7.11 6.02 4.86
N SER A 35 6.00 6.02 5.59
CA SER A 35 4.65 6.15 5.01
C SER A 35 4.22 7.63 4.87
N ASN A 36 3.20 7.87 4.04
CA ASN A 36 2.59 9.20 3.84
C ASN A 36 3.59 10.28 3.39
N ILE A 37 4.46 9.93 2.44
CA ILE A 37 5.37 10.87 1.77
C ILE A 37 4.90 11.13 0.34
N PRO A 38 5.27 12.26 -0.29
CA PRO A 38 4.89 12.53 -1.66
C PRO A 38 5.59 11.53 -2.58
N ILE A 39 4.85 10.96 -3.52
CA ILE A 39 5.38 9.94 -4.44
C ILE A 39 6.62 10.41 -5.20
N VAL A 40 6.68 11.71 -5.53
CA VAL A 40 7.85 12.34 -6.14
C VAL A 40 9.08 12.25 -5.24
N SER A 41 8.93 12.56 -3.95
CA SER A 41 10.05 12.55 -3.00
C SER A 41 10.58 11.13 -2.80
N ASN A 42 9.68 10.15 -2.72
CA ASN A 42 10.04 8.73 -2.65
C ASN A 42 10.79 8.28 -3.94
N TYR A 43 10.28 8.65 -5.11
CA TYR A 43 10.91 8.35 -6.38
C TYR A 43 12.31 8.96 -6.50
N LEU A 44 12.50 10.21 -6.07
CA LEU A 44 13.82 10.86 -6.10
C LEU A 44 14.81 10.22 -5.15
N PHE A 45 14.36 9.84 -3.95
CA PHE A 45 15.19 9.13 -2.98
C PHE A 45 15.60 7.76 -3.52
N TYR A 46 14.67 7.02 -4.13
CA TYR A 46 14.95 5.76 -4.80
C TYR A 46 15.93 5.92 -5.96
N LYS A 47 15.78 6.96 -6.77
CA LYS A 47 16.67 7.20 -7.90
C LYS A 47 18.10 7.52 -7.48
N GLU A 48 18.29 8.29 -6.41
CA GLU A 48 19.61 8.69 -5.92
C GLU A 48 20.30 7.56 -5.13
N TYR A 49 19.56 6.83 -4.29
CA TYR A 49 20.15 5.88 -3.33
C TYR A 49 19.74 4.42 -3.53
N GLY A 50 18.84 4.11 -4.46
CA GLY A 50 18.33 2.76 -4.70
C GLY A 50 17.35 2.24 -3.63
N ILE A 51 16.92 3.10 -2.70
CA ILE A 51 16.07 2.73 -1.55
C ILE A 51 14.65 3.22 -1.78
N LYS A 52 13.68 2.31 -1.75
CA LYS A 52 12.25 2.63 -1.84
C LYS A 52 11.67 2.76 -0.44
N LEU A 53 11.49 4.00 0.03
CA LEU A 53 11.02 4.27 1.40
C LEU A 53 9.54 3.97 1.60
N ASN A 54 8.69 4.19 0.60
CA ASN A 54 7.30 3.73 0.65
C ASN A 54 7.09 2.62 -0.38
N THR A 55 6.91 1.39 0.10
CA THR A 55 6.82 0.20 -0.74
C THR A 55 5.53 0.15 -1.57
N SER A 56 4.46 0.83 -1.11
CA SER A 56 3.17 0.88 -1.80
C SER A 56 3.17 1.71 -3.09
N ASP A 57 4.16 2.59 -3.27
CA ASP A 57 4.18 3.53 -4.39
C ASP A 57 4.56 2.83 -5.69
N ASP A 58 3.75 2.98 -6.72
CA ASP A 58 4.06 2.45 -8.04
C ASP A 58 4.85 3.49 -8.87
N PHE A 59 6.13 3.19 -9.11
CA PHE A 59 7.02 4.04 -9.90
C PHE A 59 6.90 3.81 -11.41
N GLU A 60 6.14 2.80 -11.87
CA GLU A 60 5.97 2.52 -13.31
C GLU A 60 5.04 3.53 -14.01
N ARG A 61 4.46 4.47 -13.26
CA ARG A 61 3.60 5.52 -13.79
C ARG A 61 4.35 6.42 -14.77
N ASN A 62 3.67 6.76 -15.88
CA ASN A 62 4.21 7.62 -16.94
C ASN A 62 4.68 9.00 -16.45
N GLU A 63 4.18 9.47 -15.31
CA GLU A 63 4.52 10.76 -14.70
C GLU A 63 6.02 10.90 -14.35
N PHE A 64 6.75 9.80 -14.13
CA PHE A 64 8.18 9.83 -13.76
C PHE A 64 9.15 9.76 -14.95
N LYS A 65 8.67 9.49 -16.17
CA LYS A 65 9.53 9.31 -17.38
C LYS A 65 10.38 10.52 -17.74
N HIS A 66 10.03 11.71 -17.24
CA HIS A 66 10.72 12.97 -17.53
C HIS A 66 11.38 13.62 -16.31
N LEU A 67 11.34 12.98 -15.13
CA LEU A 67 11.98 13.48 -13.89
C LEU A 67 13.48 13.15 -13.81
N ASP A 68 14.21 13.41 -14.89
CA ASP A 68 15.66 13.30 -14.85
C ASP A 68 16.32 14.57 -14.28
N ILE A 69 16.06 14.80 -12.99
CA ILE A 69 16.64 15.87 -12.17
C ILE A 69 18.18 15.81 -12.19
N PHE A 70 18.73 14.61 -12.34
CA PHE A 70 20.17 14.35 -12.33
C PHE A 70 20.83 14.44 -13.72
N SER A 71 20.05 14.44 -14.81
CA SER A 71 20.58 14.82 -16.14
C SER A 71 20.90 16.32 -16.19
N GLU A 72 22.08 16.69 -16.68
CA GLU A 72 22.61 18.06 -16.57
C GLU A 72 21.92 19.10 -17.47
N ALA A 73 21.04 18.69 -18.39
CA ALA A 73 20.63 19.49 -19.55
C ALA A 73 19.14 19.83 -19.64
N THR A 74 18.35 19.65 -18.58
CA THR A 74 16.90 19.95 -18.63
C THR A 74 16.59 21.36 -18.13
N ILE A 75 15.58 21.99 -18.73
CA ILE A 75 15.06 23.30 -18.30
C ILE A 75 14.52 23.25 -16.86
N PHE A 76 14.09 22.08 -16.38
CA PHE A 76 13.67 21.90 -15.00
C PHE A 76 14.81 22.11 -14.02
N ARG A 77 15.99 21.57 -14.32
CA ARG A 77 17.17 21.72 -13.45
C ARG A 77 17.65 23.16 -13.40
N SER A 78 17.58 23.90 -14.50
CA SER A 78 17.93 25.31 -14.48
C SER A 78 16.96 26.15 -13.65
N ILE A 79 15.66 25.82 -13.64
CA ILE A 79 14.68 26.46 -12.75
C ILE A 79 14.96 26.10 -11.29
N MET A 80 15.10 24.81 -10.95
CA MET A 80 15.35 24.36 -9.58
C MET A 80 16.63 24.95 -8.99
N ASN A 81 17.69 25.06 -9.78
CA ASN A 81 18.99 25.55 -9.31
C ASN A 81 19.15 27.08 -9.41
N ASP A 82 18.11 27.83 -9.83
CA ASP A 82 18.23 29.25 -10.18
C ASP A 82 19.38 29.53 -11.17
N ASP A 83 19.64 28.59 -12.09
CA ASP A 83 20.68 28.71 -13.12
C ASP A 83 20.15 29.53 -14.30
N LYS A 84 20.24 30.85 -14.14
CA LYS A 84 19.75 31.84 -15.10
C LYS A 84 20.39 31.69 -16.48
N GLU A 85 21.68 31.39 -16.54
CA GLU A 85 22.41 31.29 -17.81
C GLU A 85 21.96 30.07 -18.62
N ARG A 86 21.86 28.90 -17.99
CA ARG A 86 21.34 27.69 -18.66
C ARG A 86 19.87 27.84 -19.02
N PHE A 87 19.08 28.50 -18.17
CA PHE A 87 17.69 28.79 -18.48
C PHE A 87 17.56 29.68 -19.72
N ILE A 88 18.30 30.80 -19.78
CA ILE A 88 18.35 31.70 -20.95
C ILE A 88 18.76 30.93 -22.21
N THR A 89 19.83 30.14 -22.12
CA THR A 89 20.31 29.32 -23.25
C THR A 89 19.24 28.34 -23.73
N SER A 90 18.47 27.76 -22.80
CA SER A 90 17.41 26.78 -23.13
C SER A 90 16.21 27.43 -23.83
N ILE A 91 15.85 28.66 -23.47
CA ILE A 91 14.74 29.40 -24.11
C ILE A 91 15.15 30.08 -25.42
N GLU A 92 16.45 30.18 -25.70
CA GLU A 92 17.01 30.80 -26.92
C GLU A 92 17.26 29.80 -28.06
N ARG A 93 17.15 28.50 -27.80
CA ARG A 93 17.23 27.47 -28.84
C ARG A 93 16.04 27.55 -29.80
N GLU A 94 16.30 27.34 -31.09
CA GLU A 94 15.25 27.23 -32.10
C GLU A 94 14.24 26.13 -31.72
N GLY A 95 12.93 26.45 -31.75
CA GLY A 95 11.86 25.53 -31.36
C GLY A 95 11.32 25.68 -29.93
N PHE A 96 11.71 26.72 -29.19
CA PHE A 96 11.12 27.01 -27.89
C PHE A 96 9.67 27.54 -28.02
N TYR A 97 8.70 26.77 -27.51
CA TYR A 97 7.29 27.17 -27.46
C TYR A 97 6.95 27.79 -26.10
N LYS A 98 6.67 29.10 -26.08
CA LYS A 98 6.35 29.85 -24.84
C LYS A 98 5.14 29.31 -24.05
N ASN A 99 4.18 28.68 -24.72
CA ASN A 99 2.99 28.10 -24.13
C ASN A 99 3.15 26.59 -23.85
N LYS A 100 4.38 26.09 -23.81
CA LYS A 100 4.63 24.70 -23.46
C LYS A 100 4.15 24.47 -22.03
N ILE A 101 3.13 23.63 -21.89
CA ILE A 101 2.63 23.15 -20.62
C ILE A 101 3.64 22.12 -20.08
N LEU A 102 3.98 22.27 -18.81
CA LEU A 102 4.86 21.41 -18.07
C LEU A 102 4.02 20.72 -17.01
N TYR A 103 3.87 19.42 -17.19
CA TYR A 103 3.39 18.54 -16.14
C TYR A 103 4.61 18.08 -15.37
N SER A 104 4.69 18.46 -14.10
CA SER A 104 5.78 18.05 -13.22
C SER A 104 5.25 17.86 -11.82
N CYS A 105 5.46 16.67 -11.26
CA CYS A 105 5.14 16.39 -9.87
C CYS A 105 6.12 17.04 -8.87
N LEU A 106 7.10 17.83 -9.34
CA LEU A 106 8.00 18.64 -8.49
C LEU A 106 7.38 19.97 -8.04
N TYR A 107 6.20 20.28 -8.53
CA TYR A 107 5.41 21.45 -8.15
C TYR A 107 4.04 20.96 -7.68
N PRO A 108 3.27 21.79 -6.94
CA PRO A 108 1.91 21.45 -6.55
C PRO A 108 1.05 21.03 -7.76
N TYR A 109 0.09 20.14 -7.56
CA TYR A 109 -0.66 19.58 -8.68
C TYR A 109 -1.54 20.64 -9.38
N SER A 110 -1.54 20.63 -10.71
CA SER A 110 -2.40 21.44 -11.59
C SER A 110 -2.98 20.54 -12.68
N ASP A 111 -4.32 20.52 -12.82
CA ASP A 111 -5.02 19.76 -13.86
C ASP A 111 -4.65 20.23 -15.28
N GLU A 112 -4.30 21.51 -15.42
CA GLU A 112 -3.91 22.12 -16.70
C GLU A 112 -2.38 22.11 -16.91
N GLY A 113 -1.62 21.62 -15.92
CA GLY A 113 -0.16 21.76 -15.85
C GLY A 113 0.27 23.22 -15.59
N TYR A 114 1.59 23.47 -15.60
CA TYR A 114 2.12 24.83 -15.52
C TYR A 114 2.81 25.22 -16.82
N SER A 115 2.48 26.37 -17.36
CA SER A 115 3.30 26.97 -18.39
C SER A 115 4.68 27.35 -17.80
N LEU A 116 5.73 27.27 -18.62
CA LEU A 116 7.07 27.75 -18.19
C LEU A 116 7.03 29.24 -17.75
N LEU A 117 6.05 30.00 -18.25
CA LEU A 117 5.79 31.37 -17.86
C LEU A 117 5.45 31.52 -16.38
N GLU A 118 4.60 30.64 -15.86
CA GLU A 118 4.12 30.66 -14.47
C GLU A 118 5.25 30.31 -13.49
N LEU A 119 6.26 29.57 -13.94
CA LEU A 119 7.44 29.20 -13.13
C LEU A 119 8.60 30.20 -13.21
N CYS A 120 8.69 31.05 -14.25
CA CYS A 120 9.86 31.89 -14.55
C CYS A 120 9.49 33.34 -14.95
N PHE A 121 8.77 33.99 -14.04
CA PHE A 121 8.06 35.25 -14.25
C PHE A 121 8.90 36.44 -14.79
N LYS A 122 10.01 36.80 -14.12
CA LYS A 122 10.69 38.09 -14.38
C LYS A 122 11.36 38.14 -15.76
N LEU A 123 12.08 37.08 -16.14
CA LEU A 123 12.81 37.00 -17.41
C LEU A 123 11.87 36.88 -18.61
N LEU A 124 10.85 36.02 -18.50
CA LEU A 124 9.93 35.73 -19.60
C LEU A 124 9.01 36.92 -19.89
N ARG A 125 8.64 37.72 -18.89
CA ARG A 125 7.82 38.91 -19.12
C ARG A 125 8.56 40.00 -19.91
N THR A 126 9.82 40.29 -19.56
CA THR A 126 10.64 41.27 -20.29
C THR A 126 10.83 40.85 -21.74
N LYS A 127 11.02 39.56 -21.99
CA LYS A 127 11.32 39.03 -23.33
C LYS A 127 10.08 38.79 -24.20
N PHE A 128 8.98 38.30 -23.61
CA PHE A 128 7.81 37.82 -24.36
C PHE A 128 6.52 38.62 -24.12
N LYS A 129 6.55 39.65 -23.27
CA LYS A 129 5.38 40.50 -22.91
C LYS A 129 4.16 39.68 -22.45
N SER A 130 4.42 38.58 -21.76
CA SER A 130 3.37 37.66 -21.37
C SER A 130 2.41 38.26 -20.32
N GLU A 131 1.17 37.78 -20.35
CA GLU A 131 0.12 38.15 -19.41
C GLU A 131 0.38 37.56 -18.02
N ILE A 132 0.02 38.29 -16.97
CA ILE A 132 0.04 37.77 -15.61
C ILE A 132 -1.25 37.00 -15.40
N THR A 133 -1.13 35.71 -15.10
CA THR A 133 -2.28 34.88 -14.74
C THR A 133 -2.45 34.85 -13.23
N LYS A 134 -3.64 34.45 -12.80
CA LYS A 134 -3.91 34.11 -11.39
C LYS A 134 -2.88 33.10 -10.84
N THR A 135 -2.49 32.10 -11.62
CA THR A 135 -1.46 31.11 -11.24
C THR A 135 -0.11 31.77 -10.98
N CYS A 136 0.28 32.80 -11.74
CA CYS A 136 1.51 33.56 -11.48
C CYS A 136 1.47 34.24 -10.10
N LEU A 137 0.31 34.77 -9.69
CA LEU A 137 0.15 35.34 -8.36
C LEU A 137 0.24 34.25 -7.29
N GLU A 138 -0.48 33.14 -7.46
CA GLU A 138 -0.48 32.02 -6.52
C GLU A 138 0.95 31.47 -6.30
N LEU A 139 1.68 31.15 -7.37
CA LEU A 139 3.05 30.63 -7.28
C LEU A 139 4.05 31.65 -6.73
N SER A 140 3.77 32.95 -6.82
CA SER A 140 4.62 33.97 -6.21
C SER A 140 4.65 33.90 -4.68
N PHE A 141 3.51 33.51 -4.07
CA PHE A 141 3.41 33.26 -2.63
C PHE A 141 4.18 32.00 -2.23
N LEU A 142 4.14 30.96 -3.06
CA LEU A 142 4.90 29.71 -2.83
C LEU A 142 6.41 29.95 -2.91
N GLY A 143 6.86 30.68 -3.93
CA GLY A 143 8.27 30.96 -4.15
C GLY A 143 8.90 31.93 -3.15
N GLY A 144 8.10 32.57 -2.29
CA GLY A 144 8.60 33.51 -1.27
C GLY A 144 9.19 34.81 -1.84
N ASN A 145 8.94 35.14 -3.12
CA ASN A 145 9.56 36.30 -3.78
C ASN A 145 8.62 37.51 -3.76
N GLN A 146 8.88 38.43 -2.82
CA GLN A 146 8.06 39.62 -2.63
C GLN A 146 7.99 40.52 -3.87
N GLU A 147 9.07 40.67 -4.65
CA GLU A 147 9.05 41.50 -5.86
C GLU A 147 8.09 40.96 -6.91
N ILE A 148 8.12 39.64 -7.14
CA ILE A 148 7.24 38.97 -8.09
C ILE A 148 5.79 39.09 -7.62
N MET A 149 5.55 38.81 -6.33
CA MET A 149 4.23 38.95 -5.72
C MET A 149 3.67 40.37 -5.88
N SER A 150 4.44 41.40 -5.50
CA SER A 150 4.03 42.81 -5.64
C SER A 150 3.73 43.21 -7.09
N GLU A 151 4.42 42.62 -8.06
CA GLU A 151 4.15 42.86 -9.47
C GLU A 151 2.87 42.16 -9.95
N CYS A 152 2.63 40.90 -9.53
CA CYS A 152 1.41 40.17 -9.84
C CYS A 152 0.15 40.84 -9.25
N LEU A 153 0.25 41.36 -8.02
CA LEU A 153 -0.84 42.04 -7.29
C LEU A 153 -1.38 43.30 -8.00
N LYS A 154 -0.63 43.87 -8.95
CA LYS A 154 -1.11 45.00 -9.76
C LYS A 154 -2.21 44.61 -10.75
N TYR A 155 -2.33 43.32 -11.06
CA TYR A 155 -3.20 42.81 -12.11
C TYR A 155 -4.19 41.78 -11.58
N GLU A 156 -3.78 40.99 -10.59
CA GLU A 156 -4.57 39.89 -10.02
C GLU A 156 -4.88 40.13 -8.54
N LYS A 157 -6.01 39.61 -8.07
CA LYS A 157 -6.40 39.66 -6.66
C LYS A 157 -6.06 38.34 -5.95
N PRO A 158 -5.54 38.39 -4.72
CA PRO A 158 -5.33 37.19 -3.92
C PRO A 158 -6.61 36.39 -3.70
N ASN A 159 -6.42 35.09 -3.56
CA ASN A 159 -7.48 34.12 -3.29
C ASN A 159 -7.02 33.12 -2.22
N ASP A 160 -7.90 32.17 -1.91
CA ASP A 160 -7.64 31.08 -0.99
C ASP A 160 -6.38 30.26 -1.32
N THR A 161 -6.09 30.04 -2.61
CA THR A 161 -4.86 29.36 -3.04
C THR A 161 -3.59 30.17 -2.70
N CYS A 162 -3.64 31.50 -2.78
CA CYS A 162 -2.54 32.35 -2.31
C CYS A 162 -2.26 32.14 -0.81
N MET A 163 -3.31 31.99 0.01
CA MET A 163 -3.15 31.67 1.44
C MET A 163 -2.53 30.29 1.63
N LYS A 164 -3.03 29.26 0.93
CA LYS A 164 -2.43 27.93 0.97
C LYS A 164 -0.93 27.97 0.66
N TYR A 165 -0.53 28.70 -0.38
CA TYR A 165 0.88 28.79 -0.79
C TYR A 165 1.74 29.70 0.10
N ALA A 166 1.17 30.73 0.73
CA ALA A 166 1.86 31.49 1.77
C ALA A 166 2.15 30.61 3.01
N ILE A 167 1.22 29.73 3.37
CA ILE A 167 1.42 28.74 4.44
C ILE A 167 2.46 27.70 4.01
N ALA A 168 2.38 27.17 2.79
CA ALA A 168 3.35 26.21 2.28
C ALA A 168 4.78 26.76 2.18
N SER A 169 4.94 28.06 1.97
CA SER A 169 6.26 28.70 1.90
C SER A 169 6.87 29.04 3.27
N HIS A 170 6.15 28.80 4.36
CA HIS A 170 6.54 29.18 5.72
C HIS A 170 6.90 30.68 5.86
N ASN A 171 6.24 31.54 5.07
CA ASN A 171 6.45 32.99 5.11
C ASN A 171 5.32 33.69 5.89
N ILE A 172 5.58 33.97 7.17
CA ILE A 172 4.60 34.62 8.06
C ILE A 172 4.21 36.03 7.63
N ASP A 173 5.09 36.77 6.97
CA ASP A 173 4.80 38.11 6.46
C ASP A 173 3.76 38.04 5.35
N PHE A 174 3.84 37.03 4.48
CA PHE A 174 2.85 36.80 3.43
C PHE A 174 1.50 36.40 4.00
N ILE A 175 1.48 35.52 5.01
CA ILE A 175 0.25 35.15 5.72
C ILE A 175 -0.38 36.40 6.35
N SER A 176 0.40 37.18 7.09
CA SER A 176 -0.06 38.41 7.75
C SER A 176 -0.60 39.43 6.74
N TYR A 177 0.09 39.60 5.60
CA TYR A 177 -0.36 40.46 4.52
C TYR A 177 -1.73 40.03 3.97
N LEU A 178 -1.92 38.73 3.71
CA LEU A 178 -3.18 38.21 3.18
C LEU A 178 -4.35 38.36 4.16
N ILE A 179 -4.11 38.20 5.46
CA ILE A 179 -5.15 38.38 6.47
C ILE A 179 -5.52 39.86 6.60
N ASN A 180 -4.52 40.73 6.78
CA ASN A 180 -4.77 42.13 7.11
C ASN A 180 -5.27 42.93 5.91
N GLU A 181 -4.68 42.73 4.72
CA GLU A 181 -4.97 43.56 3.54
C GLU A 181 -6.08 42.96 2.67
N HIS A 182 -6.26 41.64 2.69
CA HIS A 182 -7.20 40.94 1.80
C HIS A 182 -8.29 40.16 2.53
N GLN A 183 -8.28 40.13 3.87
CA GLN A 183 -9.28 39.42 4.70
C GLN A 183 -9.44 37.95 4.32
N ILE A 184 -8.34 37.30 3.91
CA ILE A 184 -8.33 35.88 3.59
C ILE A 184 -8.02 35.11 4.86
N GLU A 185 -8.95 34.28 5.30
CA GLU A 185 -8.81 33.48 6.51
C GLU A 185 -7.83 32.31 6.34
N ILE A 186 -7.11 31.98 7.42
CA ILE A 186 -6.31 30.76 7.47
C ILE A 186 -7.24 29.56 7.63
N LYS A 187 -7.05 28.55 6.77
CA LYS A 187 -7.66 27.23 6.97
C LYS A 187 -6.70 26.31 7.69
N LEU A 188 -7.13 25.76 8.83
CA LEU A 188 -6.33 24.83 9.65
C LEU A 188 -5.86 23.59 8.88
N SER A 189 -6.62 23.14 7.87
CA SER A 189 -6.21 22.05 6.99
C SER A 189 -4.92 22.35 6.22
N TYR A 190 -4.65 23.62 5.86
CA TYR A 190 -3.40 24.01 5.21
C TYR A 190 -2.23 24.02 6.18
N CYS A 191 -2.46 24.43 7.43
CA CYS A 191 -1.43 24.34 8.48
C CYS A 191 -1.03 22.88 8.74
N GLU A 192 -2.01 21.97 8.74
CA GLU A 192 -1.78 20.52 8.87
C GLU A 192 -1.04 19.95 7.65
N GLU A 193 -1.49 20.26 6.43
CA GLU A 193 -0.89 19.75 5.18
C GLU A 193 0.60 20.14 5.08
N HIS A 194 0.95 21.35 5.51
CA HIS A 194 2.30 21.91 5.37
C HIS A 194 3.10 21.93 6.67
N ASN A 195 2.58 21.34 7.76
CA ASN A 195 3.21 21.35 9.08
C ASN A 195 3.71 22.74 9.52
N ASN A 196 2.90 23.79 9.27
CA ASN A 196 3.27 25.18 9.55
C ASN A 196 2.67 25.63 10.89
N LEU A 197 3.48 25.55 11.94
CA LEU A 197 3.11 25.95 13.31
C LEU A 197 2.83 27.45 13.42
N ASP A 198 3.61 28.29 12.74
CA ASP A 198 3.45 29.75 12.82
C ASP A 198 2.08 30.19 12.29
N ALA A 199 1.67 29.65 11.14
CA ALA A 199 0.34 29.90 10.59
C ALA A 199 -0.77 29.42 11.54
N PHE A 200 -0.58 28.28 12.19
CA PHE A 200 -1.51 27.79 13.20
C PHE A 200 -1.61 28.73 14.41
N LEU A 201 -0.49 29.25 14.91
CA LEU A 201 -0.46 30.20 16.02
C LEU A 201 -1.10 31.53 15.66
N VAL A 202 -0.91 32.02 14.43
CA VAL A 202 -1.59 33.22 13.92
C VAL A 202 -3.10 33.01 13.84
N TYR A 203 -3.55 31.85 13.33
CA TYR A 203 -4.98 31.52 13.33
C TYR A 203 -5.54 31.50 14.76
N PHE A 204 -4.80 30.88 15.67
CA PHE A 204 -5.18 30.76 17.07
C PHE A 204 -5.29 32.12 17.77
N ASP A 205 -4.40 33.07 17.50
CA ASP A 205 -4.47 34.44 18.06
C ASP A 205 -5.76 35.18 17.65
N GLN A 206 -6.35 34.81 16.50
CA GLN A 206 -7.53 35.44 15.94
C GLN A 206 -8.86 34.77 16.35
N HIS A 207 -8.83 33.57 16.92
CA HIS A 207 -10.01 32.73 17.17
C HIS A 207 -10.09 32.24 18.62
N ASP A 208 -11.28 31.78 19.05
CA ASP A 208 -11.46 31.21 20.40
C ASP A 208 -10.66 29.91 20.54
N ALA A 209 -9.86 29.86 21.62
CA ALA A 209 -8.82 28.89 21.87
C ALA A 209 -9.29 27.43 22.00
N LEU A 210 -10.58 27.23 22.26
CA LEU A 210 -11.13 25.95 22.67
C LEU A 210 -11.52 25.03 21.51
N TYR A 211 -11.82 25.59 20.33
CA TYR A 211 -12.32 24.78 19.22
C TYR A 211 -11.19 24.24 18.36
N GLY A 212 -10.88 22.94 18.50
CA GLY A 212 -9.94 22.22 17.63
C GLY A 212 -8.45 22.41 17.95
N GLY A 213 -8.07 23.34 18.84
CA GLY A 213 -6.68 23.60 19.21
C GLY A 213 -5.93 22.35 19.70
N LEU A 214 -6.56 21.56 20.57
CA LEU A 214 -5.97 20.28 21.04
C LEU A 214 -5.81 19.28 19.89
N TYR A 215 -6.78 19.15 18.98
CA TYR A 215 -6.67 18.26 17.82
C TYR A 215 -5.48 18.64 16.95
N TYR A 216 -5.35 19.91 16.58
CA TYR A 216 -4.26 20.37 15.71
C TYR A 216 -2.91 20.40 16.43
N SER A 217 -2.86 20.56 17.75
CA SER A 217 -1.61 20.43 18.51
C SER A 217 -0.97 19.04 18.37
N THR A 218 -1.77 17.99 18.18
CA THR A 218 -1.26 16.63 17.92
C THR A 218 -0.66 16.46 16.53
N VAL A 219 -0.93 17.38 15.59
CA VAL A 219 -0.33 17.40 14.25
C VAL A 219 1.13 17.77 14.30
N PHE A 220 1.47 18.72 15.16
CA PHE A 220 2.83 19.27 15.25
C PHE A 220 3.77 18.42 16.11
N ASP A 221 3.26 17.37 16.77
CA ASP A 221 4.02 16.51 17.68
C ASP A 221 4.70 17.30 18.81
N ILE A 222 3.99 18.27 19.39
CA ILE A 222 4.49 19.14 20.47
C ILE A 222 3.66 18.90 21.75
N PRO A 223 4.14 18.08 22.70
CA PRO A 223 3.42 17.79 23.95
C PRO A 223 3.10 19.04 24.78
N SER A 224 4.03 20.01 24.87
CA SER A 224 3.81 21.26 25.61
C SER A 224 2.70 22.14 25.02
N LEU A 225 2.46 22.04 23.70
CA LEU A 225 1.33 22.71 23.07
C LEU A 225 0.02 22.03 23.46
N CYS A 226 0.00 20.70 23.54
CA CYS A 226 -1.15 19.94 24.05
C CYS A 226 -1.46 20.30 25.51
N GLU A 227 -0.43 20.40 26.36
CA GLU A 227 -0.53 20.86 27.76
C GLU A 227 -1.17 22.25 27.86
N TYR A 228 -0.71 23.18 27.04
CA TYR A 228 -1.26 24.54 27.00
C TYR A 228 -2.77 24.52 26.69
N PHE A 229 -3.20 23.84 25.62
CA PHE A 229 -4.62 23.75 25.28
C PHE A 229 -5.44 23.03 26.35
N PHE A 230 -4.88 22.00 26.97
CA PHE A 230 -5.54 21.31 28.08
C PHE A 230 -5.72 22.24 29.28
N SER A 231 -4.73 23.08 29.60
CA SER A 231 -4.80 24.07 30.69
C SER A 231 -5.89 25.14 30.47
N LEU A 232 -6.23 25.43 29.20
CA LEU A 232 -7.32 26.33 28.84
C LEU A 232 -8.72 25.69 28.98
N GLY A 233 -8.79 24.38 29.24
CA GLY A 233 -10.05 23.64 29.38
C GLY A 233 -10.50 22.93 28.11
N ALA A 234 -9.61 22.71 27.13
CA ALA A 234 -9.94 21.92 25.94
C ALA A 234 -10.32 20.49 26.34
N VAL A 235 -11.45 20.01 25.81
CA VAL A 235 -11.96 18.66 26.08
C VAL A 235 -11.36 17.67 25.08
N TYR A 236 -11.10 16.46 25.57
CA TYR A 236 -10.68 15.33 24.76
C TYR A 236 -11.75 14.89 23.75
N TYR A 237 -11.31 14.55 22.54
CA TYR A 237 -12.11 13.85 21.54
C TYR A 237 -11.38 12.59 21.09
N SER A 238 -12.10 11.48 20.90
CA SER A 238 -11.55 10.21 20.40
C SER A 238 -10.74 10.37 19.11
N ARG A 239 -11.20 11.26 18.21
CA ARG A 239 -10.50 11.65 16.98
C ARG A 239 -9.08 12.20 17.23
N THR A 240 -8.85 12.90 18.34
CA THR A 240 -7.54 13.48 18.70
C THR A 240 -6.51 12.40 19.02
N LEU A 241 -6.91 11.37 19.77
CA LEU A 241 -6.04 10.21 20.06
C LEU A 241 -5.69 9.46 18.78
N LEU A 242 -6.67 9.21 17.91
CA LEU A 242 -6.42 8.54 16.62
C LEU A 242 -5.48 9.36 15.73
N LYS A 243 -5.57 10.68 15.77
CA LYS A 243 -4.69 11.58 15.01
C LYS A 243 -3.25 11.50 15.51
N ALA A 244 -3.04 11.59 16.83
CA ALA A 244 -1.71 11.43 17.43
C ALA A 244 -1.09 10.07 17.09
N ILE A 245 -1.88 8.99 17.09
CA ILE A 245 -1.42 7.65 16.69
C ILE A 245 -1.01 7.62 15.21
N SER A 246 -1.83 8.21 14.33
CA SER A 246 -1.54 8.30 12.89
C SER A 246 -0.25 9.06 12.60
N ASN A 247 0.08 10.04 13.44
CA ASN A 247 1.29 10.84 13.32
C ASN A 247 2.53 10.16 13.91
N ASN A 248 2.37 9.04 14.61
CA ASN A 248 3.39 8.35 15.41
C ASN A 248 3.92 9.18 16.59
N SER A 249 3.04 9.95 17.23
CA SER A 249 3.38 10.84 18.34
C SER A 249 3.28 10.14 19.70
N ILE A 250 4.26 9.30 20.04
CA ILE A 250 4.25 8.48 21.28
C ILE A 250 4.07 9.35 22.54
N GLU A 251 4.78 10.47 22.65
CA GLU A 251 4.72 11.34 23.83
C GLU A 251 3.37 12.06 23.94
N VAL A 252 2.80 12.50 22.81
CA VAL A 252 1.45 13.08 22.77
C VAL A 252 0.41 12.03 23.16
N VAL A 253 0.55 10.79 22.68
CA VAL A 253 -0.35 9.69 23.08
C VAL A 253 -0.26 9.43 24.58
N LYS A 254 0.95 9.29 25.14
CA LYS A 254 1.14 9.15 26.61
C LYS A 254 0.48 10.29 27.38
N PHE A 255 0.68 11.53 26.92
CA PHE A 255 0.08 12.72 27.52
C PHE A 255 -1.46 12.65 27.50
N LEU A 256 -2.06 12.34 26.34
CA LEU A 256 -3.51 12.24 26.22
C LEU A 256 -4.07 11.14 27.15
N LEU A 257 -3.42 9.97 27.19
CA LEU A 257 -3.85 8.86 28.04
C LEU A 257 -3.71 9.17 29.54
N SER A 258 -2.64 9.87 29.95
CA SER A 258 -2.48 10.29 31.36
C SER A 258 -3.51 11.34 31.80
N HIS A 259 -4.13 12.04 30.85
CA HIS A 259 -5.17 13.04 31.08
C HIS A 259 -6.59 12.52 30.79
N GLY A 260 -6.78 11.20 30.80
CA GLY A 260 -8.10 10.58 30.77
C GLY A 260 -8.65 10.24 29.39
N ALA A 261 -7.84 10.33 28.32
CA ALA A 261 -8.23 9.79 27.03
C ALA A 261 -8.49 8.27 27.13
N ASN A 262 -9.66 7.82 26.67
CA ASN A 262 -10.04 6.42 26.72
C ASN A 262 -9.55 5.69 25.46
N ILE A 263 -8.70 4.68 25.65
CA ILE A 263 -8.16 3.81 24.57
C ILE A 263 -9.24 3.04 23.81
N ASN A 264 -10.41 2.85 24.42
CA ASN A 264 -11.52 2.07 23.86
C ASN A 264 -12.55 2.94 23.13
N ASP A 265 -12.40 4.26 23.16
CA ASP A 265 -13.31 5.12 22.41
C ASP A 265 -13.15 4.88 20.91
N LYS A 266 -14.29 4.87 20.23
CA LYS A 266 -14.37 4.71 18.77
C LYS A 266 -14.56 6.07 18.11
N TYR A 267 -13.99 6.23 16.93
CA TYR A 267 -14.31 7.30 16.00
C TYR A 267 -14.38 6.71 14.60
N ASN A 268 -15.54 6.81 13.93
CA ASN A 268 -15.83 6.10 12.68
C ASN A 268 -15.49 4.60 12.78
N GLU A 269 -15.97 3.95 13.84
CA GLU A 269 -15.76 2.52 14.15
C GLU A 269 -14.31 2.11 14.49
N GLU A 270 -13.33 2.99 14.28
CA GLU A 270 -11.91 2.76 14.56
C GLU A 270 -11.55 3.10 16.02
N THR A 271 -10.81 2.21 16.71
CA THR A 271 -10.20 2.50 18.03
C THR A 271 -8.72 2.84 17.91
N ALA A 272 -8.12 3.35 18.99
CA ALA A 272 -6.69 3.60 19.08
C ALA A 272 -5.85 2.36 18.70
N PHE A 273 -6.28 1.17 19.16
CA PHE A 273 -5.55 -0.07 18.92
C PHE A 273 -5.64 -0.51 17.46
N HIS A 274 -6.82 -0.46 16.85
CA HIS A 274 -7.01 -0.70 15.42
C HIS A 274 -6.12 0.24 14.60
N LYS A 275 -6.06 1.52 14.99
CA LYS A 275 -5.23 2.51 14.29
C LYS A 275 -3.75 2.17 14.35
N ALA A 276 -3.26 1.79 15.52
CA ALA A 276 -1.85 1.43 15.70
C ALA A 276 -1.46 0.20 14.84
N ILE A 277 -2.34 -0.80 14.75
CA ILE A 277 -2.15 -1.97 13.87
C ILE A 277 -2.16 -1.55 12.40
N PHE A 278 -3.15 -0.75 11.99
CA PHE A 278 -3.26 -0.26 10.62
C PHE A 278 -2.01 0.52 10.19
N CYS A 279 -1.49 1.39 11.07
CA CYS A 279 -0.28 2.17 10.88
C CYS A 279 1.02 1.35 10.96
N ASN A 280 0.95 0.03 11.23
CA ASN A 280 2.10 -0.85 11.42
C ASN A 280 3.10 -0.36 12.49
N ASN A 281 2.59 0.22 13.58
CA ASN A 281 3.42 0.84 14.59
C ASN A 281 3.57 -0.03 15.84
N LYS A 282 4.66 -0.80 15.89
CA LYS A 282 4.96 -1.73 16.98
C LYS A 282 5.02 -1.06 18.35
N ASP A 283 5.75 0.06 18.46
CA ASP A 283 5.94 0.78 19.71
C ASP A 283 4.60 1.34 20.24
N MET A 284 3.74 1.79 19.33
CA MET A 284 2.40 2.26 19.69
C MET A 284 1.48 1.12 20.12
N VAL A 285 1.54 -0.04 19.47
CA VAL A 285 0.79 -1.22 19.91
C VAL A 285 1.26 -1.64 21.31
N GLU A 286 2.57 -1.70 21.55
CA GLU A 286 3.15 -2.02 22.86
C GLU A 286 2.73 -1.00 23.93
N LEU A 287 2.78 0.30 23.61
CA LEU A 287 2.27 1.34 24.49
C LEU A 287 0.80 1.12 24.84
N LEU A 288 -0.07 0.88 23.87
CA LEU A 288 -1.49 0.70 24.13
C LEU A 288 -1.80 -0.59 24.91
N LEU A 289 -1.00 -1.65 24.74
CA LEU A 289 -1.07 -2.86 25.57
C LEU A 289 -0.73 -2.56 27.04
N LEU A 290 0.29 -1.73 27.30
CA LEU A 290 0.66 -1.31 28.66
C LEU A 290 -0.47 -0.54 29.36
N TYR A 291 -1.32 0.18 28.61
CA TYR A 291 -2.50 0.86 29.15
C TYR A 291 -3.73 -0.06 29.34
N GLY A 292 -3.52 -1.39 29.34
CA GLY A 292 -4.51 -2.36 29.78
C GLY A 292 -5.48 -2.82 28.69
N LYS A 293 -5.12 -2.68 27.41
CA LYS A 293 -5.93 -3.24 26.32
C LYS A 293 -6.00 -4.76 26.44
N ASN A 294 -7.22 -5.31 26.33
CA ASN A 294 -7.39 -6.76 26.29
C ASN A 294 -6.90 -7.30 24.94
N ILE A 295 -5.80 -8.06 24.97
CA ILE A 295 -5.15 -8.66 23.80
C ILE A 295 -6.08 -9.57 22.99
N ASN A 296 -7.04 -10.24 23.63
CA ASN A 296 -7.97 -11.19 23.03
C ASN A 296 -9.40 -10.63 22.87
N GLU A 297 -9.57 -9.31 22.97
CA GLU A 297 -10.85 -8.67 22.70
C GLU A 297 -11.30 -8.95 21.27
N LYS A 298 -12.58 -9.28 21.12
CA LYS A 298 -13.25 -9.38 19.83
C LYS A 298 -13.77 -8.01 19.42
N VAL A 299 -13.47 -7.64 18.20
CA VAL A 299 -13.84 -6.37 17.58
C VAL A 299 -14.95 -6.63 16.55
N GLU A 300 -14.97 -5.92 15.42
CA GLU A 300 -15.92 -6.16 14.34
C GLU A 300 -15.80 -7.57 13.74
N ASP A 301 -16.93 -8.15 13.32
CA ASP A 301 -17.04 -9.52 12.80
C ASP A 301 -16.49 -10.63 13.73
N GLY A 302 -16.38 -10.36 15.03
CA GLY A 302 -15.83 -11.31 16.01
C GLY A 302 -14.32 -11.52 15.90
N LYS A 303 -13.62 -10.72 15.09
CA LYS A 303 -12.17 -10.81 14.89
C LYS A 303 -11.42 -10.36 16.13
N THR A 304 -10.24 -10.92 16.39
CA THR A 304 -9.29 -10.38 17.39
C THR A 304 -8.33 -9.41 16.73
N HIS A 305 -7.64 -8.60 17.53
CA HIS A 305 -6.55 -7.75 17.03
C HIS A 305 -5.44 -8.53 16.32
N LEU A 306 -5.17 -9.77 16.76
CA LEU A 306 -4.25 -10.66 16.06
C LEU A 306 -4.75 -11.03 14.66
N PHE A 307 -6.05 -11.29 14.53
CA PHE A 307 -6.68 -11.53 13.23
C PHE A 307 -6.49 -10.32 12.31
N GLU A 308 -6.75 -9.11 12.78
CA GLU A 308 -6.58 -7.88 11.99
C GLU A 308 -5.13 -7.65 11.56
N ALA A 309 -4.17 -7.90 12.46
CA ALA A 309 -2.75 -7.81 12.15
C ALA A 309 -2.37 -8.80 11.03
N VAL A 310 -2.91 -10.02 11.05
CA VAL A 310 -2.74 -10.99 9.96
C VAL A 310 -3.40 -10.48 8.69
N GLU A 311 -4.65 -10.02 8.72
CA GLU A 311 -5.38 -9.49 7.56
C GLU A 311 -4.66 -8.31 6.88
N LYS A 312 -3.95 -7.49 7.66
CA LYS A 312 -3.11 -6.39 7.15
C LYS A 312 -1.66 -6.80 6.86
N ASN A 313 -1.32 -8.08 6.99
CA ASN A 313 0.01 -8.66 6.80
C ASN A 313 1.11 -7.94 7.63
N ARG A 314 0.80 -7.59 8.89
CA ARG A 314 1.72 -6.87 9.80
C ARG A 314 2.55 -7.86 10.62
N ARG A 315 3.58 -8.45 10.00
CA ARG A 315 4.41 -9.51 10.61
C ARG A 315 4.90 -9.19 12.02
N GLU A 316 5.55 -8.04 12.20
CA GLU A 316 6.12 -7.67 13.51
C GLU A 316 5.04 -7.48 14.59
N ILE A 317 3.87 -6.99 14.20
CA ILE A 317 2.73 -6.85 15.10
C ILE A 317 2.12 -8.21 15.42
N VAL A 318 2.02 -9.13 14.46
CA VAL A 318 1.60 -10.52 14.70
C VAL A 318 2.50 -11.18 15.74
N GLU A 319 3.83 -11.11 15.55
CA GLU A 319 4.81 -11.64 16.50
C GLU A 319 4.70 -10.97 17.88
N LEU A 320 4.53 -9.63 17.92
CA LEU A 320 4.34 -8.88 19.16
C LEU A 320 3.07 -9.34 19.91
N LEU A 321 1.93 -9.40 19.23
CA LEU A 321 0.66 -9.79 19.85
C LEU A 321 0.71 -11.22 20.39
N ILE A 322 1.30 -12.15 19.65
CA ILE A 322 1.50 -13.55 20.09
C ILE A 322 2.40 -13.60 21.33
N SER A 323 3.50 -12.83 21.35
CA SER A 323 4.38 -12.76 22.53
C SER A 323 3.69 -12.19 23.78
N HIS A 324 2.64 -11.39 23.60
CA HIS A 324 1.78 -10.86 24.66
C HIS A 324 0.58 -11.75 24.99
N GLY A 325 0.53 -12.99 24.47
CA GLY A 325 -0.48 -13.99 24.80
C GLY A 325 -1.76 -13.91 23.96
N ALA A 326 -1.71 -13.31 22.77
CA ALA A 326 -2.82 -13.39 21.83
C ALA A 326 -3.10 -14.85 21.42
N ASN A 327 -4.38 -15.25 21.42
CA ASN A 327 -4.81 -16.57 21.00
C ASN A 327 -4.79 -16.67 19.46
N ILE A 328 -3.77 -17.36 18.92
CA ILE A 328 -3.59 -17.60 17.49
C ILE A 328 -4.73 -18.40 16.83
N ASN A 329 -5.52 -19.11 17.63
CA ASN A 329 -6.58 -20.00 17.17
C ASN A 329 -7.99 -19.44 17.43
N GLU A 330 -8.11 -18.18 17.86
CA GLU A 330 -9.41 -17.55 18.08
C GLU A 330 -10.17 -17.43 16.75
N LYS A 331 -11.48 -17.73 16.78
CA LYS A 331 -12.34 -17.72 15.60
C LYS A 331 -13.14 -16.42 15.51
N ASP A 332 -13.25 -15.90 14.29
CA ASP A 332 -14.19 -14.85 13.92
C ASP A 332 -15.65 -15.38 13.88
N ASP A 333 -16.62 -14.51 13.61
CA ASP A 333 -18.05 -14.87 13.56
C ASP A 333 -18.39 -15.86 12.42
N TYR A 334 -17.47 -16.06 11.48
CA TYR A 334 -17.59 -17.04 10.39
C TYR A 334 -16.84 -18.34 10.72
N GLY A 335 -16.37 -18.51 11.96
CA GLY A 335 -15.62 -19.67 12.42
C GLY A 335 -14.18 -19.74 11.89
N ARG A 336 -13.69 -18.70 11.20
CA ARG A 336 -12.35 -18.67 10.61
C ARG A 336 -11.34 -18.26 11.66
N THR A 337 -10.18 -18.93 11.67
CA THR A 337 -9.00 -18.49 12.43
C THR A 337 -8.15 -17.54 11.59
N PRO A 338 -7.22 -16.76 12.18
CA PRO A 338 -6.24 -15.97 11.42
C PRO A 338 -5.49 -16.82 10.39
N PHE A 339 -5.25 -18.10 10.72
CA PHE A 339 -4.60 -19.06 9.82
C PHE A 339 -5.37 -19.31 8.53
N HIS A 340 -6.70 -19.47 8.60
CA HIS A 340 -7.55 -19.61 7.39
C HIS A 340 -7.40 -18.41 6.47
N PHE A 341 -7.44 -17.20 7.03
CA PHE A 341 -7.30 -15.97 6.26
C PHE A 341 -5.92 -15.90 5.60
N SER A 342 -4.87 -16.27 6.33
CA SER A 342 -3.50 -16.23 5.80
C SER A 342 -3.29 -17.12 4.58
N VAL A 343 -3.81 -18.35 4.63
CA VAL A 343 -3.72 -19.32 3.53
C VAL A 343 -4.53 -18.87 2.31
N LYS A 344 -5.62 -18.13 2.54
CA LYS A 344 -6.48 -17.65 1.46
C LYS A 344 -5.89 -16.46 0.70
N TYR A 345 -5.16 -15.57 1.37
CA TYR A 345 -4.81 -14.27 0.80
C TYR A 345 -3.31 -13.95 0.76
N PHE A 346 -2.44 -14.71 1.43
CA PHE A 346 -1.01 -14.42 1.49
C PHE A 346 -0.15 -15.53 0.92
N GLU A 347 1.11 -15.16 0.67
CA GLU A 347 2.18 -16.05 0.27
C GLU A 347 2.67 -16.91 1.44
N LYS A 348 3.50 -17.89 1.08
CA LYS A 348 4.01 -18.95 1.95
C LYS A 348 4.60 -18.44 3.29
N ASP A 349 5.31 -17.32 3.26
CA ASP A 349 6.05 -16.82 4.43
C ASP A 349 5.14 -16.44 5.62
N THR A 350 3.98 -15.84 5.35
CA THR A 350 3.01 -15.48 6.40
C THR A 350 2.31 -16.73 6.96
N VAL A 351 2.08 -17.74 6.10
CA VAL A 351 1.54 -19.04 6.53
C VAL A 351 2.55 -19.77 7.42
N GLU A 352 3.83 -19.81 7.03
CA GLU A 352 4.91 -20.41 7.82
C GLU A 352 5.10 -19.73 9.18
N LEU A 353 4.98 -18.40 9.23
CA LEU A 353 5.02 -17.64 10.48
C LEU A 353 3.93 -18.11 11.45
N LEU A 354 2.68 -18.24 11.00
CA LEU A 354 1.60 -18.66 11.89
C LEU A 354 1.75 -20.12 12.33
N ILE A 355 2.22 -21.01 11.45
CA ILE A 355 2.54 -22.40 11.81
C ILE A 355 3.62 -22.45 12.89
N SER A 356 4.70 -21.68 12.74
CA SER A 356 5.81 -21.67 13.70
C SER A 356 5.41 -21.14 15.09
N HIS A 357 4.35 -20.34 15.16
CA HIS A 357 3.73 -19.87 16.39
C HIS A 357 2.54 -20.71 16.90
N GLY A 358 2.31 -21.90 16.33
CA GLY A 358 1.35 -22.87 16.86
C GLY A 358 -0.09 -22.70 16.36
N ALA A 359 -0.29 -22.15 15.16
CA ALA A 359 -1.59 -22.15 14.52
C ALA A 359 -2.10 -23.58 14.25
N SER A 360 -3.35 -23.84 14.60
CA SER A 360 -4.02 -25.12 14.37
C SER A 360 -4.39 -25.28 12.90
N ILE A 361 -3.68 -26.18 12.22
CA ILE A 361 -3.79 -26.38 10.76
C ILE A 361 -5.13 -26.98 10.33
N ASN A 362 -5.73 -27.81 11.20
CA ASN A 362 -6.91 -28.63 10.89
C ASN A 362 -8.23 -28.05 11.43
N GLU A 363 -8.21 -26.81 11.92
CA GLU A 363 -9.45 -26.13 12.31
C GLU A 363 -10.40 -26.03 11.12
N LYS A 364 -11.70 -26.12 11.41
CA LYS A 364 -12.77 -25.90 10.43
C LYS A 364 -13.46 -24.57 10.68
N ASP A 365 -13.76 -23.87 9.59
CA ASP A 365 -14.64 -22.71 9.59
C ASP A 365 -16.13 -23.10 9.64
N ALA A 366 -17.02 -22.11 9.64
CA ALA A 366 -18.47 -22.35 9.68
C ALA A 366 -19.01 -23.12 8.46
N THR A 367 -18.26 -23.17 7.35
CA THR A 367 -18.59 -23.98 6.16
C THR A 367 -17.93 -25.36 6.18
N GLY A 368 -17.27 -25.73 7.29
CA GLY A 368 -16.54 -26.98 7.44
C GLY A 368 -15.20 -27.01 6.72
N LYS A 369 -14.77 -25.93 6.07
CA LYS A 369 -13.52 -25.89 5.31
C LYS A 369 -12.34 -25.73 6.25
N THR A 370 -11.27 -26.46 5.96
CA THR A 370 -9.95 -26.31 6.60
C THR A 370 -9.04 -25.43 5.75
N ALA A 371 -7.88 -25.04 6.29
CA ALA A 371 -6.84 -24.35 5.52
C ALA A 371 -6.45 -25.08 4.21
N LEU A 372 -6.39 -26.42 4.23
CA LEU A 372 -6.07 -27.21 3.03
C LEU A 372 -7.11 -27.03 1.91
N HIS A 373 -8.40 -26.90 2.26
CA HIS A 373 -9.45 -26.61 1.27
C HIS A 373 -9.19 -25.27 0.59
N TYR A 374 -8.88 -24.22 1.37
CA TYR A 374 -8.58 -22.90 0.82
C TYR A 374 -7.34 -22.89 -0.08
N ALA A 375 -6.27 -23.56 0.31
CA ALA A 375 -5.05 -23.67 -0.50
C ALA A 375 -5.31 -24.33 -1.86
N VAL A 376 -6.12 -25.40 -1.88
CA VAL A 376 -6.50 -26.10 -3.13
C VAL A 376 -7.44 -25.26 -3.99
N ILE A 377 -8.46 -24.63 -3.39
CA ILE A 377 -9.41 -23.75 -4.10
C ILE A 377 -8.67 -22.61 -4.81
N ASN A 378 -7.67 -22.03 -4.15
CA ASN A 378 -6.82 -20.97 -4.70
C ASN A 378 -5.75 -21.47 -5.69
N ASN A 379 -5.70 -22.77 -5.96
CA ASN A 379 -4.73 -23.38 -6.86
C ASN A 379 -3.25 -23.17 -6.44
N ASN A 380 -2.99 -22.96 -5.15
CA ASN A 380 -1.65 -22.68 -4.63
C ASN A 380 -0.95 -23.98 -4.19
N LYS A 381 -0.29 -24.63 -5.14
CA LYS A 381 0.42 -25.90 -4.91
C LYS A 381 1.50 -25.80 -3.81
N ALA A 382 2.24 -24.70 -3.76
CA ALA A 382 3.29 -24.51 -2.74
C ALA A 382 2.71 -24.50 -1.32
N THR A 383 1.57 -23.83 -1.12
CA THR A 383 0.87 -23.83 0.17
C THR A 383 0.24 -25.18 0.47
N VAL A 384 -0.28 -25.91 -0.53
CA VAL A 384 -0.75 -27.30 -0.35
C VAL A 384 0.36 -28.22 0.16
N GLU A 385 1.54 -28.16 -0.46
CA GLU A 385 2.74 -28.91 -0.06
C GLU A 385 3.19 -28.55 1.36
N LEU A 386 3.18 -27.24 1.68
CA LEU A 386 3.51 -26.75 3.03
C LEU A 386 2.55 -27.29 4.08
N LEU A 387 1.24 -27.19 3.84
CA LEU A 387 0.22 -27.62 4.81
C LEU A 387 0.28 -29.13 5.07
N ILE A 388 0.43 -29.94 4.02
CA ILE A 388 0.55 -31.40 4.17
C ILE A 388 1.83 -31.76 4.92
N SER A 389 2.96 -31.11 4.62
CA SER A 389 4.22 -31.37 5.35
C SER A 389 4.16 -31.02 6.85
N HIS A 390 3.23 -30.15 7.25
CA HIS A 390 2.96 -29.81 8.65
C HIS A 390 1.74 -30.53 9.25
N GLY A 391 1.25 -31.59 8.60
CA GLY A 391 0.21 -32.47 9.18
C GLY A 391 -1.23 -32.03 8.92
N ALA A 392 -1.49 -31.32 7.82
CA ALA A 392 -2.86 -31.09 7.37
C ALA A 392 -3.58 -32.42 7.04
N SER A 393 -4.78 -32.58 7.57
CA SER A 393 -5.65 -33.73 7.32
C SER A 393 -6.21 -33.66 5.89
N ILE A 394 -5.76 -34.58 5.04
CA ILE A 394 -6.05 -34.59 3.59
C ILE A 394 -7.51 -34.92 3.29
N ASN A 395 -8.12 -35.76 4.12
CA ASN A 395 -9.44 -36.34 3.88
C ASN A 395 -10.57 -35.65 4.65
N GLU A 396 -10.31 -34.47 5.22
CA GLU A 396 -11.38 -33.70 5.87
C GLU A 396 -12.45 -33.31 4.86
N LYS A 397 -13.71 -33.42 5.29
CA LYS A 397 -14.87 -32.97 4.53
C LYS A 397 -15.34 -31.61 5.02
N ASP A 398 -15.72 -30.77 4.07
CA ASP A 398 -16.48 -29.56 4.32
C ASP A 398 -17.98 -29.84 4.54
N ALA A 399 -18.78 -28.80 4.78
CA ALA A 399 -20.21 -28.93 5.05
C ALA A 399 -21.01 -29.54 3.89
N THR A 400 -20.49 -29.50 2.66
CA THR A 400 -21.10 -30.15 1.48
C THR A 400 -20.58 -31.57 1.25
N GLY A 401 -19.75 -32.09 2.18
CA GLY A 401 -19.11 -33.40 2.07
C GLY A 401 -17.90 -33.43 1.12
N LYS A 402 -17.49 -32.31 0.55
CA LYS A 402 -16.35 -32.26 -0.39
C LYS A 402 -15.04 -32.26 0.38
N THR A 403 -14.06 -32.99 -0.16
CA THR A 403 -12.67 -33.01 0.32
C THR A 403 -11.77 -32.12 -0.53
N ALA A 404 -10.52 -31.91 -0.10
CA ALA A 404 -9.50 -31.24 -0.90
C ALA A 404 -9.34 -31.87 -2.31
N LEU A 405 -9.45 -33.20 -2.44
CA LEU A 405 -9.35 -33.88 -3.74
C LEU A 405 -10.49 -33.47 -4.70
N HIS A 406 -11.72 -33.31 -4.20
CA HIS A 406 -12.85 -32.86 -5.02
C HIS A 406 -12.55 -31.48 -5.63
N TYR A 407 -12.08 -30.53 -4.80
CA TYR A 407 -11.74 -29.19 -5.27
C TYR A 407 -10.56 -29.18 -6.25
N ALA A 408 -9.54 -30.03 -6.04
CA ALA A 408 -8.41 -30.13 -6.97
C ALA A 408 -8.84 -30.61 -8.36
N VAL A 409 -9.81 -31.53 -8.42
CA VAL A 409 -10.40 -31.99 -9.68
C VAL A 409 -11.29 -30.91 -10.32
N ILE A 410 -12.13 -30.24 -9.54
CA ILE A 410 -12.98 -29.13 -10.03
C ILE A 410 -12.12 -28.03 -10.66
N ASN A 411 -10.96 -27.75 -10.09
CA ASN A 411 -10.00 -26.78 -10.61
C ASN A 411 -9.18 -27.30 -11.82
N ASN A 412 -9.39 -28.55 -12.25
CA ASN A 412 -8.61 -29.24 -13.29
C ASN A 412 -7.09 -29.20 -13.03
N ASN A 413 -6.66 -29.17 -11.76
CA ASN A 413 -5.25 -29.14 -11.42
C ASN A 413 -4.70 -30.55 -11.24
N LYS A 414 -4.28 -31.15 -12.35
CA LYS A 414 -3.67 -32.49 -12.37
C LYS A 414 -2.49 -32.62 -11.38
N ALA A 415 -1.62 -31.62 -11.28
CA ALA A 415 -0.44 -31.69 -10.43
C ALA A 415 -0.79 -31.72 -8.92
N THR A 416 -1.81 -30.97 -8.51
CA THR A 416 -2.32 -31.02 -7.13
C THR A 416 -3.10 -32.32 -6.89
N VAL A 417 -3.85 -32.82 -7.87
CA VAL A 417 -4.48 -34.15 -7.78
C VAL A 417 -3.43 -35.24 -7.55
N GLU A 418 -2.40 -35.33 -8.40
CA GLU A 418 -1.30 -36.29 -8.25
C GLU A 418 -0.63 -36.18 -6.87
N PHE A 419 -0.42 -34.96 -6.38
CA PHE A 419 0.16 -34.71 -5.07
C PHE A 419 -0.73 -35.18 -3.92
N LEU A 420 -2.04 -34.89 -3.96
CA LEU A 420 -2.98 -35.33 -2.93
C LEU A 420 -3.10 -36.87 -2.91
N ILE A 421 -3.14 -37.52 -4.08
CA ILE A 421 -3.17 -38.99 -4.19
C ILE A 421 -1.92 -39.61 -3.57
N SER A 422 -0.74 -39.08 -3.89
CA SER A 422 0.53 -39.62 -3.36
C SER A 422 0.68 -39.48 -1.84
N HIS A 423 -0.12 -38.61 -1.22
CA HIS A 423 -0.16 -38.41 0.23
C HIS A 423 -1.38 -39.06 0.90
N GLY A 424 -2.12 -39.93 0.20
CA GLY A 424 -3.19 -40.74 0.78
C GLY A 424 -4.58 -40.10 0.77
N ALA A 425 -4.87 -39.25 -0.22
CA ALA A 425 -6.23 -38.81 -0.46
C ALA A 425 -7.15 -40.01 -0.80
N ASN A 426 -8.30 -40.09 -0.12
CA ASN A 426 -9.30 -41.11 -0.40
C ASN A 426 -10.07 -40.74 -1.68
N LEU A 427 -9.84 -41.51 -2.73
CA LEU A 427 -10.38 -41.28 -4.08
C LEU A 427 -11.88 -41.48 -4.17
N ASN A 428 -12.44 -42.27 -3.24
CA ASN A 428 -13.82 -42.74 -3.28
C ASN A 428 -14.69 -42.06 -2.21
N GLU A 429 -14.20 -40.98 -1.58
CA GLU A 429 -15.04 -40.14 -0.75
C GLU A 429 -16.17 -39.55 -1.58
N LYS A 430 -17.37 -39.59 -1.00
CA LYS A 430 -18.55 -39.00 -1.59
C LYS A 430 -18.92 -37.70 -0.88
N ASP A 431 -19.32 -36.71 -1.66
CA ASP A 431 -19.96 -35.51 -1.18
C ASP A 431 -21.46 -35.74 -0.88
N GLU A 432 -22.16 -34.70 -0.44
CA GLU A 432 -23.59 -34.76 -0.08
C GLU A 432 -24.51 -35.15 -1.25
N TYR A 433 -24.03 -35.05 -2.49
CA TYR A 433 -24.75 -35.43 -3.70
C TYR A 433 -24.39 -36.84 -4.20
N GLU A 434 -23.67 -37.60 -3.36
CA GLU A 434 -23.10 -38.92 -3.69
C GLU A 434 -22.05 -38.87 -4.81
N ASN A 435 -21.48 -37.70 -5.10
CA ASN A 435 -20.47 -37.54 -6.13
C ASN A 435 -19.07 -37.77 -5.58
N THR A 436 -18.27 -38.55 -6.31
CA THR A 436 -16.83 -38.72 -6.04
C THR A 436 -16.01 -37.71 -6.85
N ALA A 437 -14.72 -37.58 -6.54
CA ALA A 437 -13.79 -36.80 -7.35
C ALA A 437 -13.75 -37.28 -8.82
N LEU A 438 -13.94 -38.59 -9.07
CA LEU A 438 -14.00 -39.14 -10.42
C LEU A 438 -15.26 -38.65 -11.18
N ASN A 439 -16.41 -38.56 -10.52
CA ASN A 439 -17.65 -38.06 -11.14
C ASN A 439 -17.44 -36.63 -11.65
N TYR A 440 -16.84 -35.76 -10.84
CA TYR A 440 -16.51 -34.39 -11.25
C TYR A 440 -15.55 -34.35 -12.44
N ALA A 441 -14.55 -35.24 -12.50
CA ALA A 441 -13.63 -35.32 -13.64
C ALA A 441 -14.38 -35.75 -14.92
N ILE A 442 -15.28 -36.72 -14.81
CA ILE A 442 -16.07 -37.24 -15.92
C ILE A 442 -17.05 -36.18 -16.44
N ASP A 443 -17.84 -35.58 -15.56
CA ASP A 443 -18.88 -34.58 -15.91
C ASP A 443 -18.29 -33.35 -16.62
N ASN A 444 -17.04 -32.99 -16.28
CA ASN A 444 -16.33 -31.86 -16.88
C ASN A 444 -15.40 -32.27 -18.05
N ASN A 445 -15.41 -33.53 -18.48
CA ASN A 445 -14.56 -34.09 -19.54
C ASN A 445 -13.04 -33.93 -19.29
N TYR A 446 -12.60 -34.07 -18.04
CA TYR A 446 -11.18 -34.02 -17.65
C TYR A 446 -10.52 -35.39 -17.79
N GLU A 447 -10.42 -35.91 -19.01
CA GLU A 447 -9.94 -37.27 -19.34
C GLU A 447 -8.61 -37.64 -18.64
N LYS A 448 -7.64 -36.72 -18.63
CA LYS A 448 -6.32 -36.96 -18.01
C LYS A 448 -6.42 -37.17 -16.50
N ILE A 449 -7.32 -36.46 -15.82
CA ILE A 449 -7.54 -36.57 -14.38
C ILE A 449 -8.41 -37.80 -14.08
N ALA A 450 -9.44 -38.07 -14.89
CA ALA A 450 -10.26 -39.28 -14.77
C ALA A 450 -9.41 -40.55 -14.89
N ASN A 451 -8.56 -40.64 -15.92
CA ASN A 451 -7.63 -41.76 -16.12
C ASN A 451 -6.62 -41.88 -14.97
N LEU A 452 -6.14 -40.76 -14.43
CA LEU A 452 -5.26 -40.75 -13.26
C LEU A 452 -5.96 -41.31 -12.01
N LEU A 453 -7.19 -40.90 -11.74
CA LEU A 453 -7.97 -41.39 -10.61
C LEU A 453 -8.26 -42.89 -10.73
N LEU A 454 -8.69 -43.33 -11.93
CA LEU A 454 -8.95 -44.76 -12.22
C LEU A 454 -7.69 -45.62 -12.04
N SER A 455 -6.53 -45.16 -12.53
CA SER A 455 -5.28 -45.91 -12.39
C SER A 455 -4.79 -46.03 -10.94
N HIS A 456 -5.29 -45.18 -10.04
CA HIS A 456 -4.98 -45.22 -8.61
C HIS A 456 -6.09 -45.85 -7.76
N GLY A 457 -7.09 -46.47 -8.38
CA GLY A 457 -8.13 -47.25 -7.69
C GLY A 457 -9.41 -46.50 -7.35
N ALA A 458 -9.69 -45.36 -8.01
CA ALA A 458 -11.04 -44.81 -8.03
C ALA A 458 -11.97 -45.75 -8.80
N TYR A 459 -13.19 -45.97 -8.32
CA TYR A 459 -14.17 -46.82 -9.01
C TYR A 459 -15.37 -46.01 -9.49
N ILE A 460 -15.92 -46.47 -10.61
CA ILE A 460 -17.12 -45.92 -11.25
C ILE A 460 -18.35 -46.32 -10.42
N VAL A 461 -19.17 -45.36 -10.01
CA VAL A 461 -20.44 -45.62 -9.33
C VAL A 461 -21.56 -45.73 -10.37
N GLU A 462 -22.66 -46.45 -10.09
CA GLU A 462 -23.65 -46.83 -11.11
C GLU A 462 -24.29 -45.67 -11.92
N LYS A 463 -24.25 -44.43 -11.42
CA LYS A 463 -24.71 -43.23 -12.14
C LYS A 463 -23.81 -42.84 -13.33
N ASP A 464 -22.55 -43.27 -13.33
CA ASP A 464 -21.53 -42.85 -14.30
C ASP A 464 -21.53 -43.70 -15.60
N LYS A 465 -22.30 -44.80 -15.64
CA LYS A 465 -22.36 -45.75 -16.78
C LYS A 465 -22.92 -45.15 -18.08
N ASN A 466 -23.50 -43.94 -18.03
CA ASN A 466 -23.98 -43.22 -19.20
C ASN A 466 -22.92 -42.32 -19.86
N VAL A 467 -21.74 -42.16 -19.25
CA VAL A 467 -20.64 -41.39 -19.84
C VAL A 467 -19.67 -42.36 -20.52
N LYS A 468 -19.58 -42.27 -21.85
CA LYS A 468 -18.60 -43.04 -22.64
C LYS A 468 -17.18 -42.57 -22.30
N ILE A 469 -16.57 -43.19 -21.30
CA ILE A 469 -15.12 -43.11 -21.11
C ILE A 469 -14.49 -44.02 -22.16
N SER A 470 -13.75 -43.45 -23.11
CA SER A 470 -12.94 -44.21 -24.06
C SER A 470 -11.75 -44.82 -23.32
N LEU A 471 -11.98 -45.91 -22.58
CA LEU A 471 -10.91 -46.74 -22.04
C LEU A 471 -10.26 -47.47 -23.21
N ASN A 472 -9.05 -47.05 -23.60
CA ASN A 472 -8.22 -47.83 -24.51
C ASN A 472 -7.80 -49.12 -23.78
N GLU A 473 -8.49 -50.22 -24.06
CA GLU A 473 -7.99 -51.56 -23.81
C GLU A 473 -6.88 -51.86 -24.83
N GLU A 474 -5.62 -51.76 -24.41
CA GLU A 474 -4.52 -52.38 -25.14
C GLU A 474 -4.68 -53.91 -25.06
N LYS A 475 -4.95 -54.53 -26.21
CA LYS A 475 -4.77 -55.97 -26.42
C LYS A 475 -3.71 -56.18 -27.48
N ASP A 476 -2.64 -56.84 -27.06
CA ASP A 476 -1.64 -57.52 -27.86
C ASP A 476 -2.24 -58.20 -29.10
N LYS A 477 -1.63 -57.98 -30.28
CA LYS A 477 -1.41 -59.02 -31.29
C LYS A 477 -0.18 -58.73 -32.15
N ASP A 478 0.57 -59.80 -32.32
CA ASP A 478 1.88 -59.99 -32.95
C ASP A 478 2.00 -59.68 -34.45
N GLU A 479 3.26 -59.42 -34.81
CA GLU A 479 4.00 -59.84 -36.02
C GLU A 479 3.49 -59.49 -37.43
N ASN A 480 4.20 -58.58 -38.10
CA ASN A 480 5.05 -58.92 -39.27
C ASN A 480 5.91 -57.73 -39.76
N ILE A 481 7.20 -58.00 -39.92
CA ILE A 481 8.27 -57.26 -40.64
C ILE A 481 8.58 -58.11 -41.91
N PRO A 482 9.16 -57.65 -43.05
CA PRO A 482 10.07 -56.50 -43.25
C PRO A 482 10.00 -55.66 -44.56
N LEU A 483 10.80 -54.57 -44.52
CA LEU A 483 11.71 -53.98 -45.54
C LEU A 483 11.14 -53.30 -46.80
N ASN A 484 11.41 -51.99 -46.95
CA ASN A 484 12.40 -51.54 -47.95
C ASN A 484 12.91 -50.10 -47.72
N GLU A 485 14.17 -49.93 -48.04
CA GLU A 485 14.97 -48.70 -48.06
C GLU A 485 14.54 -47.77 -49.22
N GLU A 486 14.62 -46.44 -49.03
CA GLU A 486 15.41 -45.58 -49.91
C GLU A 486 15.49 -44.12 -49.40
N LYS A 487 16.71 -43.58 -49.49
CA LYS A 487 17.12 -42.19 -49.21
C LYS A 487 16.60 -41.23 -50.27
N ILE A 488 16.23 -40.00 -49.89
CA ILE A 488 16.54 -38.79 -50.67
C ILE A 488 16.90 -37.63 -49.72
N GLU A 489 18.10 -37.08 -49.92
CA GLU A 489 18.62 -35.82 -49.38
C GLU A 489 18.01 -34.60 -50.12
N HIS A 490 17.82 -33.47 -49.42
CA HIS A 490 18.23 -32.12 -49.85
C HIS A 490 17.90 -31.09 -48.75
N ILE A 491 18.91 -30.53 -48.05
CA ILE A 491 19.60 -29.24 -48.28
C ILE A 491 18.85 -27.98 -47.77
N SER A 492 19.42 -27.44 -46.68
CA SER A 492 19.71 -26.02 -46.34
C SER A 492 18.61 -24.95 -46.27
N CYS A 493 18.52 -24.28 -45.11
CA CYS A 493 18.98 -22.89 -44.84
C CYS A 493 18.17 -22.39 -43.60
N GLY A 494 18.66 -21.76 -42.54
CA GLY A 494 19.94 -21.21 -42.10
C GLY A 494 19.69 -20.39 -40.82
N SER A 495 20.66 -20.37 -39.90
CA SER A 495 21.06 -19.25 -39.01
C SER A 495 19.99 -18.62 -38.08
N LYS A 496 20.00 -18.82 -36.74
CA LYS A 496 20.87 -18.19 -35.70
C LYS A 496 21.24 -16.70 -35.92
N CYS A 497 20.70 -15.82 -35.05
CA CYS A 497 21.30 -14.65 -34.35
C CYS A 497 20.18 -14.10 -33.42
N LEU A 498 20.25 -14.02 -32.07
CA LEU A 498 21.16 -13.30 -31.17
C LEU A 498 21.39 -11.84 -31.60
N ILE A 499 20.70 -10.88 -30.98
CA ILE A 499 21.19 -10.04 -29.86
C ILE A 499 19.99 -9.75 -28.96
#